data_AF-A0A840Q244-F1
#
_entry.id   AF-A0A840Q244-F1
#
_cell.length_a   1.000
_cell.length_b   1.000
_cell.length_c   1.000
_cell.angle_alpha   90.00
_cell.angle_beta   90.00
_cell.angle_gamma   90.00
#
_symmetry.space_group_name_H-M   'P 1'
#
loop_
_entity.id
_entity.type
_entity.pdbx_description
1 polymer ?
#
loop_
_entity_poly.entity_id
_entity_poly.type
_entity_poly.pdbx_seq_one_letter_code
_entity_poly.pdbx_strand_id
1 'polypeptide(L)'
;MRWEQQRITPPAGDAPELPLAMPEPPRRDGGRAGLRLPEPVPIEAGTAESYAIEIHAKSIINRVPGAARVPFGWTINPYRGCAHACRYCFARRTHTYLDLDAGHDFDSKIVVKVNAGVLLRKELASPRWAGEAIAMGTNTDPYQRAEGRYRLMRDILAALRDRANPFSILTKGTLILRDFDLIAQAAEVAPVSVAVSIGSVDERLWRAVEPGAPSPRRRLDVVRRFADAGIGCSVLMAPILPGLSDAPEQIDATVRELAQAGAANVTPLLLHLRPGAREWFRAWLQGEHPELVPSYARLYREGSYLPKSYQREVLALVAEAKRRHGVGSSRMPEFREVGAGAARSDAEEEGVRQLSLL
;
A
#
# COMPACT_ATOMS: atom_id res chain seq x y z
N MET A 1 -36.97 -5.90 22.27
CA MET A 1 -35.98 -6.30 23.29
C MET A 1 -35.01 -5.15 23.47
N ARG A 2 -34.92 -4.58 24.69
CA ARG A 2 -34.17 -3.35 24.99
C ARG A 2 -32.68 -3.62 25.22
N TRP A 3 -31.86 -2.72 24.71
CA TRP A 3 -30.41 -2.80 24.49
C TRP A 3 -29.60 -2.13 25.63
N GLU A 4 -29.74 -2.62 26.88
CA GLU A 4 -29.09 -1.97 28.05
C GLU A 4 -28.34 -2.92 29.02
N GLN A 5 -28.10 -4.19 28.68
CA GLN A 5 -27.46 -5.16 29.61
C GLN A 5 -26.12 -5.77 29.15
N GLN A 6 -25.29 -5.06 28.38
CA GLN A 6 -23.92 -5.51 28.06
C GLN A 6 -22.83 -4.54 28.55
N ARG A 7 -22.91 -4.13 29.83
CA ARG A 7 -21.75 -3.57 30.54
C ARG A 7 -20.96 -4.72 31.16
N ILE A 8 -19.84 -5.07 30.54
CA ILE A 8 -18.84 -5.95 31.15
C ILE A 8 -18.00 -5.10 32.10
N THR A 9 -18.18 -5.28 33.40
CA THR A 9 -17.27 -4.75 34.42
C THR A 9 -15.90 -5.39 34.20
N PRO A 10 -14.81 -4.62 34.08
CA PRO A 10 -13.49 -5.22 33.93
C PRO A 10 -13.15 -6.01 35.21
N PRO A 11 -12.57 -7.22 35.11
CA PRO A 11 -12.10 -7.94 36.28
C PRO A 11 -10.98 -7.13 36.94
N ALA A 12 -11.00 -7.05 38.27
CA ALA A 12 -9.90 -6.54 39.06
C ALA A 12 -8.73 -7.54 38.93
N GLY A 13 -7.74 -7.18 38.12
CA GLY A 13 -6.54 -7.97 37.89
C GLY A 13 -5.76 -7.38 36.72
N ASP A 14 -4.45 -7.23 36.88
CA ASP A 14 -3.57 -6.62 35.89
C ASP A 14 -3.76 -7.26 34.51
N ALA A 15 -3.96 -6.41 33.50
CA ALA A 15 -4.02 -6.86 32.11
C ALA A 15 -2.71 -7.60 31.78
N PRO A 16 -2.76 -8.78 31.14
CA PRO A 16 -1.54 -9.52 30.82
C PRO A 16 -0.63 -8.65 29.98
N GLU A 17 0.60 -8.41 30.47
CA GLU A 17 1.65 -7.75 29.72
C GLU A 17 1.83 -8.48 28.39
N LEU A 18 1.56 -7.76 27.29
CA LEU A 18 2.10 -8.12 25.99
C LEU A 18 3.62 -8.27 26.17
N PRO A 19 4.28 -9.32 25.67
CA PRO A 19 5.73 -9.42 25.75
C PRO A 19 6.35 -8.16 25.12
N LEU A 20 6.90 -7.32 25.99
CA LEU A 20 7.02 -5.87 25.80
C LEU A 20 8.46 -5.39 25.61
N ALA A 21 9.40 -6.32 25.45
CA ALA A 21 10.72 -5.94 25.00
C ALA A 21 10.65 -5.57 23.52
N MET A 22 10.87 -4.28 23.23
CA MET A 22 11.54 -3.91 21.98
C MET A 22 12.75 -4.85 21.86
N PRO A 23 12.83 -5.76 20.88
CA PRO A 23 14.10 -6.41 20.65
C PRO A 23 15.10 -5.28 20.39
N GLU A 24 16.20 -5.25 21.13
CA GLU A 24 17.30 -4.37 20.79
C GLU A 24 17.56 -4.54 19.29
N PRO A 25 17.68 -3.44 18.52
CA PRO A 25 18.05 -3.57 17.12
C PRO A 25 19.30 -4.43 17.11
N PRO A 26 19.32 -5.56 16.37
CA PRO A 26 20.49 -6.41 16.36
C PRO A 26 21.65 -5.53 15.93
N ARG A 27 22.61 -5.29 16.84
CA ARG A 27 23.90 -4.69 16.49
C ARG A 27 24.58 -5.70 15.58
N ARG A 28 24.37 -5.52 14.29
CA ARG A 28 25.08 -6.25 13.26
C ARG A 28 26.27 -5.38 12.92
N ASP A 29 27.41 -5.77 13.46
CA ASP A 29 28.69 -5.25 13.05
C ASP A 29 28.89 -5.70 11.60
N GLY A 30 28.48 -4.83 10.67
CA GLY A 30 28.43 -5.12 9.25
C GLY A 30 27.15 -5.82 8.82
N GLY A 31 26.30 -5.10 8.07
CA GLY A 31 25.26 -5.69 7.26
C GLY A 31 25.83 -6.80 6.38
N ARG A 32 24.99 -7.78 6.04
CA ARG A 32 25.33 -8.96 5.20
C ARG A 32 25.84 -8.63 3.78
N ALA A 33 26.18 -7.37 3.49
CA ALA A 33 26.75 -6.95 2.23
C ALA A 33 27.91 -5.94 2.34
N GLY A 34 28.36 -5.50 3.52
CA GLY A 34 29.54 -4.60 3.64
C GLY A 34 29.47 -3.31 2.78
N LEU A 35 28.28 -2.94 2.30
CA LEU A 35 28.08 -1.82 1.39
C LEU A 35 27.90 -0.57 2.24
N ARG A 36 28.92 0.27 2.29
CA ARG A 36 28.78 1.64 2.80
C ARG A 36 27.78 2.36 1.90
N LEU A 37 26.69 2.85 2.48
CA LEU A 37 25.73 3.68 1.76
C LEU A 37 26.43 5.00 1.34
N PRO A 38 26.19 5.48 0.10
CA PRO A 38 26.64 6.79 -0.33
C PRO A 38 26.12 7.91 0.59
N GLU A 39 26.80 9.06 0.55
CA GLU A 39 26.34 10.23 1.30
C GLU A 39 24.92 10.65 0.86
N PRO A 40 23.99 10.85 1.80
CA PRO A 40 22.63 11.25 1.46
C PRO A 40 22.57 12.67 0.86
N VAL A 41 21.79 12.84 -0.20
CA VAL A 41 21.52 14.14 -0.86
C VAL A 41 20.17 14.68 -0.39
N PRO A 42 20.03 15.96 -0.02
CA PRO A 42 18.73 16.50 0.40
C PRO A 42 17.63 16.31 -0.65
N ILE A 43 16.44 15.88 -0.21
CA ILE A 43 15.24 15.89 -1.04
C ILE A 43 14.58 17.26 -0.85
N GLU A 44 14.93 18.22 -1.70
CA GLU A 44 14.42 19.60 -1.67
C GLU A 44 12.88 19.69 -1.72
N ALA A 45 12.20 18.63 -2.17
CA ALA A 45 10.74 18.51 -2.21
C ALA A 45 10.12 17.86 -0.94
N GLY A 46 10.89 17.68 0.15
CA GLY A 46 10.51 16.98 1.39
C GLY A 46 10.44 17.87 2.64
N THR A 47 10.21 17.27 3.83
CA THR A 47 10.54 17.94 5.09
C THR A 47 12.04 18.20 5.11
N ALA A 48 12.51 19.20 5.88
CA ALA A 48 13.93 19.58 5.95
C ALA A 48 14.91 18.42 6.31
N GLU A 49 14.37 17.24 6.65
CA GLU A 49 15.06 16.08 7.16
C GLU A 49 15.04 14.87 6.20
N SER A 50 14.41 14.97 5.02
CA SER A 50 14.39 13.87 4.05
C SER A 50 15.61 13.91 3.11
N TYR A 51 16.33 12.80 3.01
CA TYR A 51 17.51 12.65 2.16
C TYR A 51 17.41 11.43 1.25
N ALA A 52 18.01 11.53 0.07
CA ALA A 52 18.10 10.48 -0.92
C ALA A 52 19.48 9.82 -0.90
N ILE A 53 19.50 8.49 -0.89
CA ILE A 53 20.71 7.67 -1.02
C ILE A 53 20.71 7.10 -2.43
N GLU A 54 21.43 7.76 -3.33
CA GLU A 54 21.48 7.37 -4.74
C GLU A 54 22.33 6.12 -4.92
N ILE A 55 21.77 5.12 -5.59
CA ILE A 55 22.47 3.86 -5.90
C ILE A 55 22.28 3.48 -7.36
N HIS A 56 23.27 2.76 -7.89
CA HIS A 56 23.13 2.02 -9.14
C HIS A 56 22.72 0.59 -8.83
N ALA A 57 21.48 0.23 -9.16
CA ALA A 57 20.96 -1.12 -8.97
C ALA A 57 21.54 -2.09 -10.01
N LYS A 58 21.70 -3.36 -9.62
CA LYS A 58 22.09 -4.44 -10.54
C LYS A 58 20.90 -5.07 -11.28
N SER A 59 19.72 -5.02 -10.66
CA SER A 59 18.44 -5.36 -11.30
C SER A 59 17.31 -4.42 -10.85
N ILE A 60 16.25 -4.30 -11.65
CA ILE A 60 15.06 -3.50 -11.30
C ILE A 60 13.78 -4.31 -11.22
N ILE A 61 13.61 -5.35 -12.05
CA ILE A 61 12.50 -6.30 -11.98
C ILE A 61 12.79 -7.31 -10.86
N ASN A 62 11.88 -7.39 -9.90
CA ASN A 62 12.00 -8.25 -8.72
C ASN A 62 10.94 -9.34 -8.77
N ARG A 63 11.35 -10.60 -8.65
CA ARG A 63 10.42 -11.72 -8.52
C ARG A 63 9.81 -11.71 -7.13
N VAL A 64 8.49 -11.84 -7.06
CA VAL A 64 7.78 -12.06 -5.81
C VAL A 64 7.96 -13.53 -5.40
N PRO A 65 8.32 -13.82 -4.14
CA PRO A 65 8.39 -15.20 -3.65
C PRO A 65 7.06 -15.93 -3.85
N GLY A 66 7.08 -17.19 -4.30
CA GLY A 66 5.84 -17.94 -4.61
C GLY A 66 4.93 -18.22 -3.40
N ALA A 67 5.44 -18.07 -2.18
CA ALA A 67 4.64 -18.14 -0.96
C ALA A 67 3.80 -16.88 -0.70
N ALA A 68 4.09 -15.78 -1.41
CA ALA A 68 3.36 -14.53 -1.30
C ALA A 68 1.99 -14.68 -1.97
N ARG A 69 0.91 -14.49 -1.23
CA ARG A 69 -0.46 -14.63 -1.72
C ARG A 69 -0.98 -13.35 -2.41
N VAL A 70 -0.14 -12.76 -3.25
CA VAL A 70 -0.43 -11.54 -4.03
C VAL A 70 -0.78 -11.91 -5.48
N PRO A 71 -1.58 -11.13 -6.21
CA PRO A 71 -2.04 -11.49 -7.56
C PRO A 71 -1.00 -11.18 -8.65
N PHE A 72 0.28 -11.01 -8.30
CA PHE A 72 1.34 -10.61 -9.23
C PHE A 72 2.67 -11.33 -8.93
N GLY A 73 3.38 -11.76 -9.97
CA GLY A 73 4.65 -12.48 -9.86
C GLY A 73 5.89 -11.59 -9.86
N TRP A 74 5.75 -10.33 -10.33
CA TRP A 74 6.87 -9.44 -10.59
C TRP A 74 6.58 -8.02 -10.13
N THR A 75 7.62 -7.31 -9.65
CA THR A 75 7.49 -5.94 -9.14
C THR A 75 8.65 -5.05 -9.53
N ILE A 76 8.39 -3.75 -9.62
CA ILE A 76 9.41 -2.71 -9.69
C ILE A 76 9.26 -1.80 -8.48
N ASN A 77 10.37 -1.60 -7.77
CA ASN A 77 10.49 -0.66 -6.66
C ASN A 77 11.65 0.30 -7.01
N PRO A 78 11.36 1.48 -7.61
CA PRO A 78 12.39 2.45 -7.98
C PRO A 78 13.02 3.11 -6.74
N TYR A 79 12.25 3.14 -5.65
CA TYR A 79 12.66 3.63 -4.35
C TYR A 79 12.67 2.51 -3.30
N ARG A 80 13.29 2.77 -2.16
CA ARG A 80 13.09 2.03 -0.92
C ARG A 80 13.10 3.02 0.23
N GLY A 81 12.15 2.85 1.16
CA GLY A 81 11.78 3.93 2.08
C GLY A 81 10.64 4.74 1.47
N CYS A 82 9.84 5.37 2.32
CA CYS A 82 8.68 6.10 1.85
C CYS A 82 8.40 7.34 2.71
N ALA A 83 8.56 8.51 2.12
CA ALA A 83 8.30 9.80 2.77
C ALA A 83 6.80 10.07 3.06
N HIS A 84 5.91 9.12 2.73
CA HIS A 84 4.52 9.14 3.19
C HIS A 84 4.39 8.90 4.70
N ALA A 85 5.40 8.28 5.32
CA ALA A 85 5.50 8.10 6.77
C ALA A 85 4.28 7.43 7.43
N CYS A 86 3.62 6.51 6.73
CA CYS A 86 2.43 5.82 7.26
C CYS A 86 2.80 5.03 8.53
N ARG A 87 2.05 5.21 9.62
CA ARG A 87 2.31 4.55 10.91
C ARG A 87 2.20 3.03 10.84
N TYR A 88 1.38 2.53 9.91
CA TYR A 88 1.09 1.10 9.73
C TYR A 88 1.91 0.42 8.62
N CYS A 89 2.87 1.11 7.99
CA CYS A 89 3.51 0.62 6.76
C CYS A 89 4.30 -0.68 6.98
N PHE A 90 3.87 -1.79 6.37
CA PHE A 90 4.55 -3.08 6.49
C PHE A 90 5.96 -3.10 5.86
N ALA A 91 6.25 -2.18 4.92
CA ALA A 91 7.52 -2.12 4.22
C ALA A 91 8.68 -1.58 5.08
N ARG A 92 8.36 -0.98 6.25
CA ARG A 92 9.32 -0.43 7.22
C ARG A 92 10.47 -1.38 7.54
N ARG A 93 10.15 -2.66 7.75
CA ARG A 93 11.16 -3.69 8.04
C ARG A 93 12.22 -3.82 6.96
N THR A 94 11.93 -3.43 5.71
CA THR A 94 12.94 -3.53 4.66
C THR A 94 14.16 -2.66 4.95
N HIS A 95 14.06 -1.51 5.61
CA HIS A 95 15.23 -0.68 5.93
C HIS A 95 16.28 -1.36 6.81
N THR A 96 15.88 -2.33 7.64
CA THR A 96 16.82 -3.04 8.54
C THR A 96 17.79 -3.96 7.81
N TYR A 97 17.58 -4.27 6.53
CA TYR A 97 18.60 -4.96 5.72
C TYR A 97 19.72 -4.03 5.23
N LEU A 98 19.64 -2.73 5.49
CA LEU A 98 20.65 -1.72 5.17
C LEU A 98 21.32 -1.15 6.43
N ASP A 99 21.13 -1.80 7.58
CA ASP A 99 21.55 -1.31 8.90
C ASP A 99 20.95 0.07 9.24
N LEU A 100 19.77 0.37 8.68
CA LEU A 100 18.95 1.54 8.98
C LEU A 100 17.76 1.15 9.86
N ASP A 101 17.22 2.11 10.63
CA ASP A 101 16.05 1.85 11.47
C ASP A 101 14.74 1.74 10.66
N ALA A 102 13.75 1.01 11.18
CA ALA A 102 12.46 0.78 10.52
C ALA A 102 11.44 1.93 10.74
N GLY A 103 11.77 2.90 11.59
CA GLY A 103 10.95 4.06 11.94
C GLY A 103 11.39 5.28 11.14
N HIS A 104 12.22 6.12 11.77
CA HIS A 104 12.62 7.43 11.26
C HIS A 104 13.43 7.32 9.97
N ASP A 105 14.42 6.43 9.90
CA ASP A 105 15.24 6.26 8.69
C ASP A 105 14.42 5.77 7.49
N PHE A 106 13.38 4.95 7.71
CA PHE A 106 12.47 4.55 6.63
C PHE A 106 11.71 5.73 6.03
N ASP A 107 11.34 6.71 6.86
CA ASP A 107 10.55 7.87 6.49
C ASP A 107 11.43 8.98 5.86
N SER A 108 12.71 9.05 6.24
CA SER A 108 13.62 10.15 5.89
C SER A 108 14.76 9.77 4.94
N LYS A 109 15.30 8.54 4.99
CA LYS A 109 16.42 8.09 4.15
C LYS A 109 15.91 7.22 3.00
N ILE A 110 15.65 7.84 1.86
CA ILE A 110 15.07 7.16 0.69
C ILE A 110 16.19 6.66 -0.21
N VAL A 111 16.31 5.35 -0.39
CA VAL A 111 17.24 4.79 -1.37
C VAL A 111 16.64 4.93 -2.77
N VAL A 112 17.40 5.54 -3.68
CA VAL A 112 16.96 5.87 -5.04
C VAL A 112 17.77 5.08 -6.05
N LYS A 113 17.10 4.25 -6.86
CA LYS A 113 17.76 3.49 -7.93
C LYS A 113 17.85 4.36 -9.19
N VAL A 114 18.86 5.24 -9.26
CA VAL A 114 18.96 6.28 -10.30
C VAL A 114 19.04 5.73 -11.73
N ASN A 115 19.47 4.48 -11.89
CA ASN A 115 19.54 3.79 -13.19
C ASN A 115 18.30 2.95 -13.53
N ALA A 116 17.18 3.10 -12.82
CA ALA A 116 15.99 2.24 -12.95
C ALA A 116 15.44 2.15 -14.38
N GLY A 117 15.30 3.27 -15.09
CA GLY A 117 14.76 3.29 -16.46
C GLY A 117 15.67 2.57 -17.47
N VAL A 118 16.98 2.84 -17.42
CA VAL A 118 17.99 2.19 -18.28
C VAL A 118 18.00 0.68 -18.03
N LEU A 119 17.98 0.29 -16.75
CA LEU A 119 18.00 -1.10 -16.35
C LEU A 119 16.73 -1.85 -16.77
N LEU A 120 15.57 -1.20 -16.66
CA LEU A 120 14.30 -1.77 -17.08
C LEU A 120 14.28 -2.05 -18.58
N ARG A 121 14.72 -1.09 -19.41
CA ARG A 121 14.81 -1.28 -20.87
C ARG A 121 15.68 -2.49 -21.23
N LYS A 122 16.81 -2.65 -20.54
CA LYS A 122 17.71 -3.80 -20.72
C LYS A 122 17.03 -5.12 -20.33
N GLU A 123 16.37 -5.15 -19.17
CA GLU A 123 15.74 -6.37 -18.67
C GLU A 123 14.53 -6.79 -19.52
N LEU A 124 13.68 -5.85 -19.94
CA LEU A 124 12.56 -6.11 -20.86
C LEU A 124 13.01 -6.52 -22.27
N ALA A 125 14.23 -6.15 -22.68
CA ALA A 125 14.81 -6.56 -23.96
C ALA A 125 15.41 -7.98 -23.93
N SER A 126 15.53 -8.59 -22.75
CA SER A 126 16.05 -9.95 -22.61
C SER A 126 15.12 -10.96 -23.30
N PRO A 127 15.66 -11.92 -24.08
CA PRO A 127 14.86 -13.00 -24.66
C PRO A 127 14.27 -13.95 -23.60
N ARG A 128 14.70 -13.82 -22.34
CA ARG A 128 14.16 -14.60 -21.21
C ARG A 128 12.94 -13.96 -20.56
N TRP A 129 12.64 -12.70 -20.86
CA TRP A 129 11.47 -12.02 -20.32
C TRP A 129 10.24 -12.42 -21.11
N ALA A 130 9.22 -12.96 -20.45
CA ALA A 130 8.04 -13.53 -21.12
C ALA A 130 6.88 -12.54 -21.22
N GLY A 131 7.08 -11.28 -20.84
CA GLY A 131 6.04 -10.24 -20.88
C GLY A 131 5.08 -10.27 -19.70
N GLU A 132 5.51 -10.81 -18.55
CA GLU A 132 4.65 -10.90 -17.38
C GLU A 132 4.23 -9.53 -16.82
N ALA A 133 3.08 -9.49 -16.16
CA ALA A 133 2.59 -8.26 -15.53
C ALA A 133 3.50 -7.82 -14.37
N ILE A 134 3.86 -6.54 -14.37
CA ILE A 134 4.72 -5.93 -13.35
C ILE A 134 3.90 -5.02 -12.44
N ALA A 135 3.95 -5.26 -11.13
CA ALA A 135 3.28 -4.41 -10.15
C ALA A 135 4.22 -3.38 -9.52
N MET A 136 3.75 -2.13 -9.40
CA MET A 136 4.41 -1.02 -8.73
C MET A 136 3.54 -0.52 -7.58
N GLY A 137 4.14 0.06 -6.53
CA GLY A 137 3.39 0.43 -5.32
C GLY A 137 3.31 -0.64 -4.25
N THR A 138 4.21 -1.63 -4.29
CA THR A 138 4.13 -2.81 -3.44
C THR A 138 4.91 -2.64 -2.13
N ASN A 139 6.18 -2.25 -2.19
CA ASN A 139 7.03 -2.05 -1.00
C ASN A 139 7.43 -0.58 -0.79
N THR A 140 7.15 0.27 -1.76
CA THR A 140 7.33 1.72 -1.69
C THR A 140 6.25 2.37 -2.53
N ASP A 141 5.96 3.63 -2.28
CA ASP A 141 5.14 4.41 -3.20
C ASP A 141 5.99 4.91 -4.38
N PRO A 142 5.60 4.65 -5.65
CA PRO A 142 6.32 5.13 -6.82
C PRO A 142 6.19 6.64 -7.03
N TYR A 143 5.15 7.28 -6.49
CA TYR A 143 4.84 8.70 -6.62
C TYR A 143 4.93 9.45 -5.29
N GLN A 144 5.79 8.97 -4.38
CA GLN A 144 6.18 9.73 -3.19
C GLN A 144 6.94 11.01 -3.55
N ARG A 145 7.20 11.89 -2.57
CA ARG A 145 7.86 13.19 -2.78
C ARG A 145 9.18 13.12 -3.56
N ALA A 146 10.00 12.10 -3.34
CA ALA A 146 11.26 11.89 -4.07
C ALA A 146 11.06 11.87 -5.61
N GLU A 147 9.92 11.35 -6.08
CA GLU A 147 9.57 11.31 -7.51
C GLU A 147 9.41 12.70 -8.14
N GLY A 148 9.16 13.74 -7.33
CA GLY A 148 9.13 15.13 -7.81
C GLY A 148 10.48 15.60 -8.34
N ARG A 149 11.58 15.13 -7.72
CA ARG A 149 12.97 15.43 -8.12
C ARG A 149 13.46 14.44 -9.17
N TYR A 150 13.38 13.15 -8.88
CA TYR A 150 14.08 12.13 -9.67
C TYR A 150 13.36 11.73 -10.96
N ARG A 151 12.04 11.86 -11.01
CA ARG A 151 11.22 11.59 -12.21
C ARG A 151 11.44 10.19 -12.83
N LEU A 152 11.80 9.19 -12.02
CA LEU A 152 12.13 7.83 -12.49
C LEU A 152 10.92 7.13 -13.12
N MET A 153 9.71 7.48 -12.69
CA MET A 153 8.50 6.85 -13.20
C MET A 153 8.26 7.13 -14.68
N ARG A 154 8.63 8.31 -15.19
CA ARG A 154 8.48 8.61 -16.63
C ARG A 154 9.28 7.64 -17.49
N ASP A 155 10.54 7.39 -17.13
CA ASP A 155 11.39 6.48 -17.87
C ASP A 155 10.92 5.02 -17.74
N ILE A 156 10.43 4.64 -16.56
CA ILE A 156 9.84 3.32 -16.31
C ILE A 156 8.60 3.10 -17.17
N LEU A 157 7.65 4.05 -17.16
CA LEU A 157 6.42 3.97 -17.94
C LEU A 157 6.70 3.95 -19.44
N ALA A 158 7.63 4.78 -19.92
CA ALA A 158 8.05 4.77 -21.31
C ALA A 158 8.63 3.40 -21.70
N ALA A 159 9.49 2.80 -20.87
CA ALA A 159 10.05 1.48 -21.16
C ALA A 159 8.98 0.36 -21.18
N LEU A 160 7.99 0.41 -20.29
CA LEU A 160 6.87 -0.54 -20.27
C LEU A 160 5.97 -0.39 -21.51
N ARG A 161 5.61 0.85 -21.87
CA ARG A 161 4.85 1.18 -23.09
C ARG A 161 5.57 0.70 -24.33
N ASP A 162 6.86 1.04 -24.48
CA ASP A 162 7.66 0.71 -25.67
C ASP A 162 7.80 -0.81 -25.88
N ARG A 163 7.56 -1.61 -24.83
CA ARG A 163 7.55 -3.08 -24.89
C ARG A 163 6.17 -3.71 -24.81
N ALA A 164 5.10 -2.91 -24.83
CA ALA A 164 3.73 -3.37 -24.60
C ALA A 164 3.61 -4.30 -23.37
N ASN A 165 4.38 -4.02 -22.30
CA ASN A 165 4.41 -4.87 -21.12
C ASN A 165 3.23 -4.52 -20.20
N PRO A 166 2.41 -5.47 -19.75
CA PRO A 166 1.35 -5.21 -18.80
C PRO A 166 1.89 -4.74 -17.45
N PHE A 167 1.19 -3.83 -16.78
CA PHE A 167 1.59 -3.38 -15.44
C PHE A 167 0.43 -2.86 -14.59
N SER A 168 0.69 -2.75 -13.30
CA SER A 168 -0.20 -2.07 -12.36
C SER A 168 0.53 -1.05 -11.50
N ILE A 169 -0.16 0.02 -11.11
CA ILE A 169 0.33 1.06 -10.21
C ILE A 169 -0.63 1.16 -9.04
N LEU A 170 -0.11 0.99 -7.82
CA LEU A 170 -0.77 1.39 -6.59
C LEU A 170 -0.04 2.62 -5.99
N THR A 171 -0.77 3.68 -5.64
CA THR A 171 -0.15 4.87 -5.04
C THR A 171 -1.09 5.60 -4.08
N LYS A 172 -0.51 6.37 -3.16
CA LYS A 172 -1.16 7.45 -2.42
C LYS A 172 -0.77 8.85 -2.97
N GLY A 173 0.24 8.92 -3.83
CA GLY A 173 0.81 10.14 -4.36
C GLY A 173 -0.03 10.76 -5.49
N THR A 174 -0.08 12.09 -5.52
CA THR A 174 -0.78 12.85 -6.58
C THR A 174 0.10 13.09 -7.81
N LEU A 175 1.41 12.81 -7.72
CA LEU A 175 2.35 12.98 -8.84
C LEU A 175 2.05 12.05 -10.02
N ILE A 176 1.23 11.02 -9.82
CA ILE A 176 0.75 10.16 -10.92
C ILE A 176 0.06 10.96 -12.03
N LEU A 177 -0.59 12.08 -11.70
CA LEU A 177 -1.25 12.95 -12.69
C LEU A 177 -0.27 13.63 -13.66
N ARG A 178 1.00 13.79 -13.27
CA ARG A 178 2.05 14.33 -14.15
C ARG A 178 2.33 13.41 -15.33
N ASP A 179 2.19 12.10 -15.12
CA ASP A 179 2.54 11.06 -16.09
C ASP A 179 1.30 10.39 -16.67
N PHE A 180 0.14 11.05 -16.55
CA PHE A 180 -1.14 10.61 -17.08
C PHE A 180 -1.08 10.33 -18.58
N ASP A 181 -0.37 11.17 -19.34
CA ASP A 181 -0.15 11.03 -20.79
C ASP A 181 0.51 9.69 -21.14
N LEU A 182 1.56 9.31 -20.39
CA LEU A 182 2.28 8.06 -20.59
C LEU A 182 1.45 6.84 -20.18
N ILE A 183 0.67 6.96 -19.10
CA ILE A 183 -0.24 5.89 -18.65
C ILE A 183 -1.32 5.64 -19.70
N ALA A 184 -1.92 6.69 -20.27
CA ALA A 184 -2.91 6.58 -21.33
C ALA A 184 -2.33 5.89 -22.58
N GLN A 185 -1.17 6.34 -23.06
CA GLN A 185 -0.48 5.70 -24.19
C GLN A 185 -0.11 4.24 -23.93
N ALA A 186 0.29 3.90 -22.70
CA ALA A 186 0.57 2.52 -22.34
C ALA A 186 -0.68 1.63 -22.35
N ALA A 187 -1.82 2.18 -21.94
CA ALA A 187 -3.10 1.47 -21.95
C ALA A 187 -3.61 1.15 -23.36
N GLU A 188 -3.14 1.87 -24.39
CA GLU A 188 -3.45 1.58 -25.80
C GLU A 188 -2.76 0.31 -26.32
N VAL A 189 -1.62 -0.07 -25.73
CA VAL A 189 -0.78 -1.16 -26.22
C VAL A 189 -0.67 -2.35 -25.27
N ALA A 190 -1.05 -2.19 -23.99
CA ALA A 190 -0.95 -3.23 -22.97
C ALA A 190 -2.03 -3.09 -21.89
N PRO A 191 -2.36 -4.19 -21.17
CA PRO A 191 -3.18 -4.10 -19.96
C PRO A 191 -2.49 -3.25 -18.88
N VAL A 192 -3.14 -2.15 -18.49
CA VAL A 192 -2.68 -1.25 -17.43
C VAL A 192 -3.74 -1.12 -16.34
N SER A 193 -3.36 -1.28 -15.08
CA SER A 193 -4.26 -1.06 -13.94
C SER A 193 -3.74 0.06 -13.04
N VAL A 194 -4.59 1.04 -12.73
CA VAL A 194 -4.27 2.11 -11.79
C VAL A 194 -5.17 1.99 -10.57
N ALA A 195 -4.55 2.05 -9.40
CA ALA A 195 -5.22 2.07 -8.11
C ALA A 195 -4.67 3.17 -7.20
N VAL A 196 -5.57 3.90 -6.55
CA VAL A 196 -5.22 4.87 -5.49
C VAL A 196 -5.61 4.29 -4.13
N SER A 197 -4.76 4.45 -3.12
CA SER A 197 -5.06 3.98 -1.76
C SER A 197 -5.71 5.09 -0.92
N ILE A 198 -6.95 4.86 -0.47
CA ILE A 198 -7.74 5.79 0.37
C ILE A 198 -8.43 4.97 1.46
N GLY A 199 -7.82 4.87 2.65
CA GLY A 199 -8.38 4.06 3.75
C GLY A 199 -9.61 4.67 4.43
N SER A 200 -9.65 6.00 4.53
CA SER A 200 -10.75 6.77 5.10
C SER A 200 -10.74 8.19 4.51
N VAL A 201 -11.90 8.85 4.51
CA VAL A 201 -12.04 10.28 4.17
C VAL A 201 -11.92 11.21 5.39
N ASP A 202 -11.76 10.66 6.59
CA ASP A 202 -11.53 11.44 7.81
C ASP A 202 -10.14 12.12 7.77
N GLU A 203 -10.13 13.45 7.65
CA GLU A 203 -8.90 14.24 7.58
C GLU A 203 -8.12 14.28 8.91
N ARG A 204 -8.79 14.12 10.06
CA ARG A 204 -8.11 14.08 11.37
C ARG A 204 -7.35 12.76 11.48
N LEU A 205 -8.02 11.66 11.19
CA LEU A 205 -7.40 10.34 11.20
C LEU A 205 -6.26 10.25 10.18
N TRP A 206 -6.49 10.67 8.93
CA TRP A 206 -5.44 10.69 7.91
C TRP A 206 -4.19 11.44 8.38
N ARG A 207 -4.34 12.63 8.94
CA ARG A 207 -3.21 13.45 9.39
C ARG A 207 -2.41 12.74 10.50
N ALA A 208 -3.08 11.99 11.37
CA ALA A 208 -2.44 11.23 12.43
C ALA A 208 -1.70 9.98 11.90
N VAL A 209 -2.30 9.23 10.97
CA VAL A 209 -1.77 7.92 10.52
C VAL A 209 -0.91 7.95 9.25
N GLU A 210 -1.05 8.97 8.41
CA GLU A 210 -0.38 9.12 7.11
C GLU A 210 0.13 10.57 6.88
N PRO A 211 0.92 11.13 7.81
CA PRO A 211 1.26 12.56 7.82
C PRO A 211 2.04 13.03 6.58
N GLY A 212 2.73 12.12 5.89
CA GLY A 212 3.50 12.43 4.70
C GLY A 212 2.76 12.22 3.37
N ALA A 213 1.63 11.51 3.37
CA ALA A 213 0.86 11.23 2.17
C ALA A 213 -0.06 12.42 1.81
N PRO A 214 -0.48 12.61 0.56
CA PRO A 214 -1.54 13.56 0.22
C PRO A 214 -2.86 13.29 0.97
N SER A 215 -3.64 14.34 1.23
CA SER A 215 -4.94 14.23 1.90
C SER A 215 -5.91 13.34 1.11
N PRO A 216 -6.91 12.72 1.77
CA PRO A 216 -7.93 11.93 1.09
C PRO A 216 -8.63 12.71 -0.02
N ARG A 217 -8.93 14.00 0.20
CA ARG A 217 -9.51 14.89 -0.84
C ARG A 217 -8.64 14.99 -2.09
N ARG A 218 -7.34 15.21 -1.93
CA ARG A 218 -6.41 15.25 -3.08
C ARG A 218 -6.30 13.90 -3.80
N ARG A 219 -6.41 12.80 -3.06
CA ARG A 219 -6.43 11.45 -3.64
C ARG A 219 -7.74 11.17 -4.38
N LEU A 220 -8.88 11.63 -3.88
CA LEU A 220 -10.16 11.60 -4.59
C LEU A 220 -10.09 12.40 -5.89
N ASP A 221 -9.38 13.55 -5.92
CA ASP A 221 -9.18 14.31 -7.15
C ASP A 221 -8.38 13.52 -8.19
N VAL A 222 -7.40 12.70 -7.78
CA VAL A 222 -6.73 11.78 -8.71
C VAL A 222 -7.75 10.83 -9.33
N VAL A 223 -8.59 10.19 -8.52
CA VAL A 223 -9.64 9.27 -9.01
C VAL A 223 -10.57 9.98 -10.00
N ARG A 224 -11.05 11.19 -9.67
CA ARG A 224 -11.88 12.01 -10.56
C ARG A 224 -11.21 12.28 -11.89
N ARG A 225 -9.94 12.70 -11.88
CA ARG A 225 -9.20 13.04 -13.11
C ARG A 225 -9.00 11.84 -14.02
N PHE A 226 -8.83 10.64 -13.47
CA PHE A 226 -8.80 9.41 -14.24
C PHE A 226 -10.19 9.07 -14.80
N ALA A 227 -11.24 9.17 -13.98
CA ALA A 227 -12.63 8.92 -14.39
C ALA A 227 -13.10 9.89 -15.49
N ASP A 228 -12.84 11.19 -15.36
CA ASP A 228 -13.18 12.25 -16.33
C ASP A 228 -12.52 12.00 -17.69
N ALA A 229 -11.36 11.37 -17.69
CA ALA A 229 -10.63 11.01 -18.90
C ALA A 229 -11.01 9.62 -19.44
N GLY A 230 -12.01 8.95 -18.85
CA GLY A 230 -12.47 7.62 -19.27
C GLY A 230 -11.50 6.49 -18.94
N ILE A 231 -10.45 6.73 -18.13
CA ILE A 231 -9.51 5.71 -17.69
C ILE A 231 -9.93 5.22 -16.30
N GLY A 232 -10.32 3.95 -16.21
CA GLY A 232 -10.75 3.37 -14.93
C GLY A 232 -9.65 3.44 -13.86
N CYS A 233 -9.96 4.08 -12.72
CA CYS A 233 -9.11 4.08 -11.54
C CYS A 233 -9.80 3.31 -10.41
N SER A 234 -9.19 2.21 -9.97
CA SER A 234 -9.63 1.50 -8.79
C SER A 234 -9.20 2.21 -7.51
N VAL A 235 -9.86 1.92 -6.41
CA VAL A 235 -9.44 2.38 -5.09
C VAL A 235 -9.20 1.19 -4.17
N LEU A 236 -8.03 1.20 -3.55
CA LEU A 236 -7.72 0.31 -2.44
C LEU A 236 -8.12 1.02 -1.14
N MET A 237 -9.27 0.64 -0.57
CA MET A 237 -9.71 1.15 0.73
C MET A 237 -8.90 0.48 1.83
N ALA A 238 -7.69 1.01 2.05
CA ALA A 238 -6.68 0.37 2.87
C ALA A 238 -5.71 1.36 3.57
N PRO A 239 -5.36 1.07 4.83
CA PRO A 239 -5.99 0.08 5.70
C PRO A 239 -7.32 0.62 6.25
N ILE A 240 -8.30 -0.26 6.42
CA ILE A 240 -9.40 -0.05 7.36
C ILE A 240 -8.86 -0.34 8.77
N LEU A 241 -8.96 0.63 9.69
CA LEU A 241 -8.34 0.63 11.01
C LEU A 241 -9.39 0.28 12.11
N PRO A 242 -9.19 -0.81 12.87
CA PRO A 242 -10.09 -1.22 13.96
C PRO A 242 -10.38 -0.13 14.98
N GLY A 243 -11.66 0.22 15.20
CA GLY A 243 -12.09 1.23 16.15
C GLY A 243 -11.77 2.67 15.75
N LEU A 244 -11.20 2.89 14.56
CA LEU A 244 -10.78 4.22 14.08
C LEU A 244 -11.44 4.60 12.76
N SER A 245 -11.64 3.64 11.84
CA SER A 245 -12.20 3.90 10.51
C SER A 245 -13.15 2.81 10.01
N ASP A 246 -13.67 1.97 10.91
CA ASP A 246 -14.44 0.78 10.58
C ASP A 246 -15.86 0.78 11.16
N ALA A 247 -16.29 1.89 11.76
CA ALA A 247 -17.69 2.08 12.10
C ALA A 247 -18.54 2.13 10.81
N PRO A 248 -19.78 1.60 10.83
CA PRO A 248 -20.66 1.57 9.65
C PRO A 248 -20.80 2.92 8.93
N GLU A 249 -20.94 4.01 9.69
CA GLU A 249 -21.11 5.37 9.16
C GLU A 249 -19.82 5.89 8.51
N GLN A 250 -18.65 5.53 9.06
CA GLN A 250 -17.34 5.91 8.51
C GLN A 250 -17.06 5.16 7.20
N ILE A 251 -17.40 3.87 7.15
CA ILE A 251 -17.29 3.05 5.95
C ILE A 251 -18.24 3.58 4.87
N ASP A 252 -19.51 3.84 5.21
CA ASP A 252 -20.49 4.40 4.29
C ASP A 252 -20.04 5.74 3.72
N ALA A 253 -19.61 6.67 4.58
CA ALA A 253 -19.13 7.98 4.15
C ALA A 253 -17.92 7.87 3.22
N THR A 254 -16.97 6.98 3.54
CA THR A 254 -15.79 6.75 2.68
C THR A 254 -16.23 6.19 1.32
N VAL A 255 -17.03 5.13 1.29
CA VAL A 255 -17.47 4.51 0.03
C VAL A 255 -18.32 5.46 -0.82
N ARG A 256 -19.17 6.29 -0.20
CA ARG A 256 -19.94 7.34 -0.88
C ARG A 256 -19.04 8.33 -1.62
N GLU A 257 -18.02 8.86 -0.95
CA GLU A 257 -17.06 9.80 -1.56
C GLU A 257 -16.25 9.14 -2.69
N LEU A 258 -15.87 7.87 -2.51
CA LEU A 258 -15.20 7.09 -3.56
C LEU A 258 -16.09 6.91 -4.80
N ALA A 259 -17.38 6.60 -4.60
CA ALA A 259 -18.34 6.49 -5.68
C ALA A 259 -18.53 7.82 -6.42
N GLN A 260 -18.71 8.92 -5.67
CA GLN A 260 -18.84 10.27 -6.22
C GLN A 260 -17.59 10.75 -6.97
N ALA A 261 -16.41 10.25 -6.59
CA ALA A 261 -15.17 10.51 -7.31
C ALA A 261 -15.02 9.69 -8.60
N GLY A 262 -15.93 8.76 -8.89
CA GLY A 262 -15.87 7.91 -10.09
C GLY A 262 -14.93 6.71 -9.94
N ALA A 263 -14.71 6.20 -8.73
CA ALA A 263 -13.90 4.99 -8.54
C ALA A 263 -14.47 3.81 -9.32
N ALA A 264 -13.67 3.20 -10.19
CA ALA A 264 -14.09 2.08 -11.05
C ALA A 264 -14.39 0.82 -10.23
N ASN A 265 -13.62 0.60 -9.16
CA ASN A 265 -13.85 -0.45 -8.18
C ASN A 265 -13.29 0.00 -6.82
N VAL A 266 -13.81 -0.59 -5.75
CA VAL A 266 -13.29 -0.41 -4.38
C VAL A 266 -12.95 -1.79 -3.80
N THR A 267 -11.67 -1.98 -3.48
CA THR A 267 -11.15 -3.19 -2.83
C THR A 267 -10.78 -2.85 -1.39
N PRO A 268 -11.52 -3.35 -0.39
CA PRO A 268 -11.18 -3.15 1.02
C PRO A 268 -10.01 -4.03 1.45
N LEU A 269 -9.08 -3.48 2.22
CA LEU A 269 -8.12 -4.25 3.02
C LEU A 269 -8.09 -3.71 4.44
N LEU A 270 -8.21 -4.61 5.40
CA LEU A 270 -8.03 -4.27 6.80
C LEU A 270 -6.54 -4.17 7.16
N LEU A 271 -6.29 -3.49 8.27
CA LEU A 271 -4.96 -3.31 8.84
C LEU A 271 -4.21 -4.64 9.05
N HIS A 272 -3.01 -4.70 8.47
CA HIS A 272 -2.07 -5.82 8.60
C HIS A 272 -0.81 -5.34 9.35
N LEU A 273 -0.54 -5.91 10.52
CA LEU A 273 0.56 -5.47 11.41
C LEU A 273 1.69 -6.51 11.43
N ARG A 274 2.58 -6.42 10.44
CA ARG A 274 3.83 -7.21 10.41
C ARG A 274 4.83 -6.75 11.47
N PRO A 275 5.74 -7.63 11.93
CA PRO A 275 6.92 -7.22 12.69
C PRO A 275 7.66 -6.07 11.97
N GLY A 276 8.06 -5.05 12.72
CA GLY A 276 8.62 -3.78 12.24
C GLY A 276 7.56 -2.68 12.12
N ALA A 277 6.37 -3.00 11.59
CA ALA A 277 5.26 -2.05 11.50
C ALA A 277 4.40 -2.05 12.76
N ARG A 278 4.22 -3.22 13.39
CA ARG A 278 3.41 -3.39 14.59
C ARG A 278 3.93 -2.58 15.76
N GLU A 279 5.23 -2.57 15.98
CA GLU A 279 5.88 -1.89 17.09
C GLU A 279 5.75 -0.36 16.93
N TRP A 280 5.93 0.14 15.70
CA TRP A 280 5.75 1.55 15.37
C TRP A 280 4.29 1.99 15.48
N PHE A 281 3.36 1.20 14.94
CA PHE A 281 1.93 1.47 15.05
C PHE A 281 1.47 1.44 16.51
N ARG A 282 1.98 0.50 17.32
CA ARG A 282 1.67 0.42 18.75
C ARG A 282 2.14 1.65 19.51
N ALA A 283 3.36 2.12 19.27
CA ALA A 283 3.88 3.32 19.93
C ALA A 283 3.02 4.54 19.63
N TRP A 284 2.60 4.70 18.36
CA TRP A 284 1.63 5.73 17.97
C TRP A 284 0.26 5.54 18.66
N LEU A 285 -0.27 4.31 18.67
CA LEU A 285 -1.57 4.01 19.28
C LEU A 285 -1.56 4.28 20.79
N GLN A 286 -0.46 3.97 21.51
CA GLN A 286 -0.32 4.24 22.94
C GLN A 286 -0.33 5.73 23.27
N GLY A 287 0.24 6.56 22.38
CA GLY A 287 0.25 8.01 22.55
C GLY A 287 -1.09 8.67 22.21
N GLU A 288 -1.70 8.28 21.09
CA GLU A 288 -2.86 8.98 20.54
C GLU A 288 -4.21 8.36 20.93
N HIS A 289 -4.25 7.03 21.14
CA HIS A 289 -5.46 6.25 21.39
C HIS A 289 -5.22 5.16 22.46
N PRO A 290 -4.80 5.53 23.69
CA PRO A 290 -4.47 4.56 24.74
C PRO A 290 -5.65 3.63 25.07
N GLU A 291 -6.89 4.09 24.90
CA GLU A 291 -8.12 3.32 25.10
C GLU A 291 -8.26 2.13 24.14
N LEU A 292 -7.65 2.20 22.96
CA LEU A 292 -7.73 1.13 21.95
C LEU A 292 -6.65 0.06 22.14
N VAL A 293 -5.59 0.34 22.91
CA VAL A 293 -4.45 -0.57 23.09
C VAL A 293 -4.87 -1.97 23.56
N PRO A 294 -5.75 -2.14 24.58
CA PRO A 294 -6.20 -3.47 25.00
C PRO A 294 -6.97 -4.21 23.91
N SER A 295 -7.73 -3.49 23.07
CA SER A 295 -8.46 -4.09 21.96
C SER A 295 -7.51 -4.60 20.88
N TYR A 296 -6.55 -3.78 20.48
CA TYR A 296 -5.52 -4.16 19.52
C TYR A 296 -4.66 -5.34 20.01
N ALA A 297 -4.33 -5.37 21.31
CA ALA A 297 -3.63 -6.50 21.93
C ALA A 297 -4.37 -7.83 21.72
N ARG A 298 -5.70 -7.83 21.89
CA ARG A 298 -6.54 -9.02 21.66
C ARG A 298 -6.64 -9.35 20.17
N LEU A 299 -6.89 -8.36 19.33
CA LEU A 299 -7.10 -8.54 17.88
C LEU A 299 -5.86 -9.10 17.16
N TYR A 300 -4.65 -8.75 17.60
CA TYR A 300 -3.40 -9.16 16.98
C TYR A 300 -2.61 -10.19 17.82
N ARG A 301 -3.28 -10.87 18.77
CA ARG A 301 -2.66 -11.89 19.62
C ARG A 301 -2.10 -13.08 18.82
N GLU A 302 -2.82 -13.49 17.78
CA GLU A 302 -2.53 -14.71 17.00
C GLU A 302 -1.63 -14.45 15.79
N GLY A 303 -1.29 -13.19 15.51
CA GLY A 303 -0.37 -12.83 14.44
C GLY A 303 -0.62 -11.45 13.84
N SER A 304 -0.15 -11.25 12.61
CA SER A 304 -0.22 -9.96 11.92
C SER A 304 -1.58 -9.63 11.32
N TYR A 305 -2.46 -10.62 11.20
CA TYR A 305 -3.79 -10.48 10.62
C TYR A 305 -4.85 -10.39 11.71
N LEU A 306 -5.90 -9.62 11.45
CA LEU A 306 -7.11 -9.62 12.27
C LEU A 306 -7.83 -10.98 12.23
N PRO A 307 -8.67 -11.31 13.23
CA PRO A 307 -9.48 -12.53 13.21
C PRO A 307 -10.38 -12.59 11.98
N LYS A 308 -10.64 -13.80 11.46
CA LYS A 308 -11.47 -13.98 10.25
C LYS A 308 -12.91 -13.52 10.44
N SER A 309 -13.47 -13.64 11.64
CA SER A 309 -14.78 -13.07 11.99
C SER A 309 -14.80 -11.56 11.79
N TYR A 310 -13.82 -10.85 12.37
CA TYR A 310 -13.66 -9.41 12.24
C TYR A 310 -13.53 -8.96 10.79
N GLN A 311 -12.69 -9.66 10.01
CA GLN A 311 -12.55 -9.39 8.58
C GLN A 311 -13.90 -9.51 7.86
N ARG A 312 -14.66 -10.59 8.09
CA ARG A 312 -15.96 -10.80 7.43
C ARG A 312 -16.97 -9.70 7.75
N GLU A 313 -17.05 -9.29 9.01
CA GLU A 313 -17.99 -8.24 9.44
C GLU A 313 -17.70 -6.91 8.74
N VAL A 314 -16.46 -6.45 8.77
CA VAL A 314 -16.05 -5.20 8.11
C VAL A 314 -16.21 -5.28 6.58
N LEU A 315 -15.83 -6.41 5.97
CA LEU A 315 -15.98 -6.61 4.53
C LEU A 315 -17.45 -6.62 4.10
N ALA A 316 -18.35 -7.15 4.92
CA ALA A 316 -19.79 -7.10 4.68
C ALA A 316 -20.32 -5.66 4.71
N LEU A 317 -19.86 -4.83 5.65
CA LEU A 317 -20.21 -3.40 5.69
C LEU A 317 -19.75 -2.66 4.43
N VAL A 318 -18.53 -2.91 3.96
CA VAL A 318 -18.03 -2.32 2.72
C VAL A 318 -18.85 -2.79 1.51
N ALA A 319 -19.16 -4.09 1.42
CA ALA A 319 -19.94 -4.65 0.32
C ALA A 319 -21.35 -4.04 0.25
N GLU A 320 -21.98 -3.85 1.41
CA GLU A 320 -23.28 -3.20 1.53
C GLU A 320 -23.21 -1.72 1.13
N ALA A 321 -22.20 -0.97 1.59
CA ALA A 321 -21.99 0.40 1.16
C ALA A 321 -21.72 0.51 -0.35
N LYS A 322 -20.95 -0.42 -0.93
CA LYS A 322 -20.70 -0.46 -2.39
C LYS A 322 -21.99 -0.63 -3.17
N ARG A 323 -22.89 -1.53 -2.73
CA ARG A 323 -24.22 -1.71 -3.35
C ARG A 323 -25.05 -0.44 -3.26
N ARG A 324 -25.10 0.18 -2.07
CA ARG A 324 -25.87 1.40 -1.82
C ARG A 324 -25.44 2.57 -2.72
N HIS A 325 -24.14 2.73 -2.93
CA HIS A 325 -23.58 3.85 -3.72
C HIS A 325 -23.24 3.48 -5.17
N GLY A 326 -23.63 2.28 -5.63
CA GLY A 326 -23.48 1.88 -7.04
C GLY A 326 -22.03 1.66 -7.52
N VAL A 327 -21.06 1.46 -6.62
CA VAL A 327 -19.66 1.25 -6.99
C VAL A 327 -19.49 -0.08 -7.73
N GLY A 328 -18.91 -0.05 -8.92
CA GLY A 328 -18.65 -1.24 -9.75
C GLY A 328 -19.84 -1.70 -10.60
N SER A 329 -20.88 -0.88 -10.75
CA SER A 329 -22.05 -1.14 -11.61
C SER A 329 -21.85 -0.70 -13.07
N SER A 330 -20.86 0.14 -13.36
CA SER A 330 -20.50 0.53 -14.73
C SER A 330 -19.76 -0.61 -15.43
N ARG A 331 -20.27 -1.01 -16.61
CA ARG A 331 -19.61 -1.96 -17.52
C ARG A 331 -18.18 -1.45 -17.79
N MET A 332 -17.18 -2.10 -17.18
CA MET A 332 -15.78 -1.82 -17.45
C MET A 332 -15.51 -2.11 -18.94
N PRO A 333 -14.66 -1.33 -19.64
CA PRO A 333 -13.86 -1.92 -20.71
C PRO A 333 -13.14 -3.11 -20.09
N GLU A 334 -13.23 -4.30 -20.66
CA GLU A 334 -12.64 -5.52 -20.09
C GLU A 334 -11.14 -5.33 -19.82
N PHE A 335 -10.80 -4.99 -18.58
CA PHE A 335 -9.46 -5.18 -18.05
C PHE A 335 -9.35 -6.67 -17.75
N ARG A 336 -8.78 -7.44 -18.69
CA ARG A 336 -8.45 -8.85 -18.47
C ARG A 336 -7.61 -8.96 -17.20
N GLU A 337 -8.14 -9.64 -16.20
CA GLU A 337 -7.32 -10.24 -15.15
C GLU A 337 -6.23 -11.06 -15.84
N VAL A 338 -4.99 -10.56 -15.81
CA VAL A 338 -3.85 -11.29 -16.35
C VAL A 338 -3.53 -12.43 -15.37
N GLY A 339 -4.11 -13.60 -15.63
CA GLY A 339 -3.55 -14.89 -15.24
C GLY A 339 -4.00 -15.48 -13.89
N ALA A 340 -5.26 -15.91 -13.80
CA ALA A 340 -5.65 -17.07 -12.98
C ALA A 340 -5.91 -18.31 -13.87
N GLY A 341 -5.14 -18.44 -14.97
CA GLY A 341 -5.25 -19.55 -15.90
C GLY A 341 -4.24 -20.66 -15.61
N ALA A 342 -4.39 -21.37 -14.49
CA ALA A 342 -3.92 -22.75 -14.27
C ALA A 342 -4.11 -23.19 -12.79
N ALA A 343 -5.35 -23.26 -12.33
CA ALA A 343 -5.76 -24.11 -11.20
C ALA A 343 -7.29 -24.26 -11.22
N ARG A 344 -7.82 -24.83 -12.31
CA ARG A 344 -9.16 -25.41 -12.28
C ARG A 344 -9.06 -26.81 -11.68
N SER A 345 -9.43 -26.93 -10.42
CA SER A 345 -10.01 -28.17 -9.89
C SER A 345 -11.15 -27.75 -8.95
N ASP A 346 -12.36 -27.93 -9.47
CA ASP A 346 -13.68 -28.01 -8.82
C ASP A 346 -13.77 -27.63 -7.33
N ALA A 347 -14.31 -26.42 -7.10
CA ALA A 347 -15.11 -26.10 -5.93
C ALA A 347 -15.95 -24.86 -6.26
N GLU A 348 -17.20 -25.08 -6.65
CA GLU A 348 -18.27 -24.09 -6.57
C GLU A 348 -18.45 -23.70 -5.09
N GLU A 349 -18.27 -22.41 -4.77
CA GLU A 349 -19.14 -21.64 -3.88
C GLU A 349 -18.65 -20.18 -3.83
N GLU A 350 -19.59 -19.27 -4.07
CA GLU A 350 -19.42 -17.83 -4.04
C GLU A 350 -18.89 -17.33 -2.68
N GLY A 351 -17.80 -16.57 -2.70
CA GLY A 351 -17.28 -15.92 -1.51
C GLY A 351 -16.14 -14.96 -1.85
N VAL A 352 -16.33 -13.68 -1.57
CA VAL A 352 -15.32 -12.62 -1.74
C VAL A 352 -14.06 -12.99 -0.93
N ARG A 353 -13.02 -13.47 -1.61
CA ARG A 353 -11.71 -13.79 -1.01
C ARG A 353 -10.81 -12.55 -1.06
N GLN A 354 -10.41 -12.06 0.12
CA GLN A 354 -9.38 -11.04 0.25
C GLN A 354 -8.02 -11.59 -0.23
N LEU A 355 -7.34 -10.83 -1.10
CA LEU A 355 -5.94 -11.07 -1.46
C LEU A 355 -5.06 -11.00 -0.21
N SER A 356 -4.29 -12.04 0.06
CA SER A 356 -3.48 -12.15 1.29
C SER A 356 -2.04 -11.78 0.97
N LEU A 357 -1.52 -10.61 1.35
CA LEU A 357 -0.12 -10.32 1.05
C LEU A 357 0.78 -11.09 2.04
N LEU A 358 1.38 -12.24 1.65
CA LEU A 358 2.36 -13.04 2.42
C LEU A 358 3.81 -12.69 2.07
#